data_AF-A0A9D8T2Y9-F1
#
_entry.id   AF-A0A9D8T2Y9-F1
#
_cell.length_a   1.000
_cell.length_b   1.000
_cell.length_c   1.000
_cell.angle_alpha   90.00
_cell.angle_beta   90.00
_cell.angle_gamma   90.00
#
_symmetry.space_group_name_H-M   'P 1'
#
loop_
_entity.id
_entity.type
_entity.pdbx_description
1 polymer ?
#
loop_
_entity_poly.entity_id
_entity_poly.type
_entity_poly.pdbx_seq_one_letter_code
_entity_poly.pdbx_strand_id
1 'polypeptide(L)'
;ISTLLTLTGMGGAFLMARFGSLPTAAETAQWKELENYRDGRFHNLETNDFAAKKAVRKSGCLKFLFNSKNAPSFPIPQKQDRHSNAPLKDAFSVYWLGHSSLIFELGDARFMTDPVFGNAAPVPGIVTRYCEPPIRRAELPELDFIIVSHDHYDHLEYATIRALKDTEIIFVTPVGVGARLRSFGIKPENIRELYWYESTQIGNTTITAAPGRHFSGRTLKDRYKTLWASWIIETAEKRSFSAVTAATENISKRSGKSSVLLISSVLKLMRGTKTGRTIICSPTNFR
;
A
#
# COMPACT_ATOMS: atom_id res chain seq x y z
N ILE A 1 29.46 -30.69 2.68
CA ILE A 1 28.00 -31.00 2.63
C ILE A 1 27.24 -30.24 3.73
N SER A 2 27.65 -30.32 5.01
CA SER A 2 27.02 -29.58 6.12
C SER A 2 26.93 -28.06 5.90
N THR A 3 28.03 -27.38 5.57
CA THR A 3 28.06 -25.92 5.36
C THR A 3 27.17 -25.45 4.20
N LEU A 4 27.07 -26.25 3.13
CA LEU A 4 26.23 -25.95 1.97
C LEU A 4 24.73 -26.12 2.30
N LEU A 5 24.37 -27.13 3.11
CA LEU A 5 23.01 -27.31 3.63
C LEU A 5 22.61 -26.16 4.56
N THR A 6 23.51 -25.68 5.42
CA THR A 6 23.25 -24.56 6.34
C THR A 6 23.03 -23.24 5.58
N LEU A 7 23.85 -22.93 4.57
CA LEU A 7 23.67 -21.74 3.72
C LEU A 7 22.37 -21.77 2.92
N THR A 8 22.02 -22.94 2.35
CA THR A 8 20.74 -23.12 1.64
C THR A 8 19.54 -22.96 2.59
N GLY A 9 19.64 -23.47 3.82
CA GLY A 9 18.63 -23.31 4.87
C GLY A 9 18.44 -21.87 5.34
N MET A 10 19.54 -21.13 5.57
CA MET A 10 19.49 -19.71 5.95
C MET A 10 18.92 -18.83 4.84
N GLY A 11 19.30 -19.07 3.58
CA GLY A 11 18.74 -18.37 2.42
C GLY A 11 17.23 -18.63 2.27
N GLY A 12 16.79 -19.87 2.48
CA GLY A 12 15.37 -20.24 2.49
C GLY A 12 14.58 -19.53 3.59
N ALA A 13 15.07 -19.56 4.83
CA ALA A 13 14.43 -18.88 5.96
C ALA A 13 14.34 -17.35 5.76
N PHE A 14 15.40 -16.74 5.23
CA PHE A 14 15.43 -15.32 4.88
C PHE A 14 14.34 -14.96 3.86
N LEU A 15 14.18 -15.77 2.83
CA LEU A 15 13.17 -15.53 1.80
C LEU A 15 11.74 -15.74 2.35
N MET A 16 11.52 -16.80 3.12
CA MET A 16 10.23 -17.10 3.74
C MET A 16 9.76 -15.98 4.68
N ALA A 17 10.68 -15.41 5.46
CA ALA A 17 10.37 -14.26 6.32
C ALA A 17 9.84 -13.05 5.53
N ARG A 18 10.28 -12.86 4.27
CA ARG A 18 9.89 -11.73 3.41
C ARG A 18 8.61 -11.99 2.62
N PHE A 19 8.28 -13.26 2.40
CA PHE A 19 6.95 -13.65 1.95
C PHE A 19 5.91 -13.34 3.02
N GLY A 20 6.22 -13.63 4.29
CA GLY A 20 5.30 -13.50 5.42
C GLY A 20 4.28 -14.63 5.49
N SER A 21 3.36 -14.56 6.45
CA SER A 21 2.31 -15.56 6.65
C SER A 21 1.03 -15.24 5.90
N LEU A 22 0.32 -16.30 5.50
CA LEU A 22 -1.05 -16.19 5.03
C LEU A 22 -2.04 -16.34 6.19
N PRO A 23 -3.29 -15.91 5.99
CA PRO A 23 -4.38 -16.16 6.92
C PRO A 23 -4.54 -17.67 7.21
N THR A 24 -4.81 -17.98 8.47
CA THR A 24 -5.08 -19.34 8.96
C THR A 24 -6.42 -19.86 8.45
N ALA A 25 -6.61 -21.18 8.51
CA ALA A 25 -7.90 -21.79 8.14
C ALA A 25 -9.06 -21.30 9.02
N ALA A 26 -8.80 -20.96 10.28
CA ALA A 26 -9.80 -20.41 11.20
C ALA A 26 -10.24 -19.00 10.77
N GLU A 27 -9.29 -18.14 10.39
CA GLU A 27 -9.59 -16.80 9.87
C GLU A 27 -10.35 -16.88 8.54
N THR A 28 -9.90 -17.72 7.60
CA THR A 28 -10.58 -17.84 6.29
C THR A 28 -11.93 -18.53 6.36
N ALA A 29 -12.21 -19.32 7.40
CA ALA A 29 -13.53 -19.92 7.60
C ALA A 29 -14.62 -18.86 7.81
N GLN A 30 -14.28 -17.73 8.44
CA GLN A 30 -15.20 -16.61 8.66
C GLN A 30 -15.53 -15.87 7.35
N TRP A 31 -14.70 -16.02 6.32
CA TRP A 31 -14.87 -15.31 5.05
C TRP A 31 -15.77 -16.02 4.06
N LYS A 32 -16.19 -17.25 4.35
CA LYS A 32 -17.07 -18.02 3.46
C LYS A 32 -18.42 -17.34 3.20
N GLU A 33 -18.83 -16.49 4.12
CA GLU A 33 -20.06 -15.69 4.00
C GLU A 33 -19.86 -14.36 3.25
N LEU A 34 -18.62 -14.00 2.89
CA LEU A 34 -18.34 -12.78 2.14
C LEU A 34 -18.68 -12.99 0.66
N GLU A 35 -19.47 -12.07 0.10
CA GLU A 35 -19.96 -12.11 -1.29
C GLU A 35 -18.82 -12.28 -2.33
N ASN A 36 -17.67 -11.66 -2.07
CA ASN A 36 -16.54 -11.66 -3.00
C ASN A 36 -15.50 -12.77 -2.71
N TYR A 37 -15.76 -13.69 -1.76
CA TYR A 37 -14.81 -14.75 -1.38
C TYR A 37 -15.37 -16.14 -1.72
N ARG A 38 -14.69 -16.85 -2.61
CA ARG A 38 -15.06 -18.22 -3.02
C ARG A 38 -13.83 -18.99 -3.48
N ASP A 39 -13.87 -20.31 -3.29
CA ASP A 39 -12.76 -21.23 -3.64
C ASP A 39 -11.41 -20.84 -3.01
N GLY A 40 -11.47 -20.30 -1.78
CA GLY A 40 -10.28 -19.85 -1.04
C GLY A 40 -9.63 -18.58 -1.60
N ARG A 41 -10.35 -17.80 -2.41
CA ARG A 41 -9.85 -16.61 -3.10
C ARG A 41 -10.87 -15.46 -3.10
N PHE A 42 -10.36 -14.24 -3.05
CA PHE A 42 -11.13 -13.02 -3.29
C PHE A 42 -11.29 -12.75 -4.79
N HIS A 43 -12.41 -12.14 -5.16
CA HIS A 43 -12.76 -11.81 -6.55
C HIS A 43 -13.18 -10.34 -6.66
N ASN A 44 -12.99 -9.76 -7.85
CA ASN A 44 -13.50 -8.42 -8.14
C ASN A 44 -15.03 -8.43 -8.25
N LEU A 45 -15.70 -7.37 -7.79
CA LEU A 45 -17.17 -7.23 -7.90
C LEU A 45 -17.63 -7.11 -9.36
N GLU A 46 -16.88 -6.36 -10.17
CA GLU A 46 -17.17 -6.22 -11.60
C GLU A 46 -16.52 -7.36 -12.39
N THR A 47 -17.34 -8.13 -13.11
CA THR A 47 -16.93 -9.30 -13.90
C THR A 47 -16.42 -8.98 -15.30
N ASN A 48 -16.50 -7.71 -15.74
CA ASN A 48 -16.03 -7.32 -17.07
C ASN A 48 -14.50 -7.33 -17.11
N ASP A 49 -13.93 -8.43 -17.61
CA ASP A 49 -12.52 -8.71 -17.87
C ASP A 49 -11.83 -7.63 -18.73
N PHE A 50 -11.42 -6.49 -18.16
CA PHE A 50 -10.69 -5.47 -18.93
C PHE A 50 -9.17 -5.69 -18.97
N ALA A 51 -8.61 -6.67 -18.23
CA ALA A 51 -7.14 -6.82 -18.16
C ALA A 51 -6.60 -8.25 -18.08
N ALA A 52 -7.37 -9.24 -17.64
CA ALA A 52 -6.84 -10.59 -17.43
C ALA A 52 -6.56 -11.35 -18.75
N LYS A 53 -7.33 -11.09 -19.82
CA LYS A 53 -7.21 -11.86 -21.08
C LYS A 53 -6.07 -11.44 -22.02
N LYS A 54 -5.48 -10.25 -21.86
CA LYS A 54 -4.45 -9.75 -22.81
C LYS A 54 -3.03 -9.68 -22.26
N ALA A 55 -2.84 -9.50 -20.95
CA ALA A 55 -1.50 -9.34 -20.36
C ALA A 55 -0.81 -10.68 -20.00
N VAL A 56 -1.57 -11.73 -19.71
CA VAL A 56 -1.01 -13.03 -19.25
C VAL A 56 -0.54 -13.90 -20.43
N ARG A 57 -0.96 -13.61 -21.67
CA ARG A 57 -0.67 -14.42 -22.85
C ARG A 57 0.24 -13.70 -23.84
N LYS A 58 1.51 -13.43 -23.47
CA LYS A 58 2.70 -13.33 -24.38
C LYS A 58 4.00 -12.75 -23.78
N SER A 59 4.09 -12.53 -22.47
CA SER A 59 5.36 -12.10 -21.86
C SER A 59 5.53 -12.76 -20.51
N GLY A 60 6.48 -13.70 -20.43
CA GLY A 60 6.82 -14.38 -19.20
C GLY A 60 7.10 -13.41 -18.06
N CYS A 61 6.84 -13.87 -16.83
CA CYS A 61 7.05 -13.19 -15.56
C CYS A 61 8.40 -12.45 -15.43
N LEU A 62 9.40 -12.82 -16.24
CA LEU A 62 10.72 -12.18 -16.31
C LEU A 62 10.79 -10.82 -17.02
N LYS A 63 9.82 -10.42 -17.84
CA LYS A 63 9.94 -9.17 -18.63
C LYS A 63 9.81 -7.89 -17.77
N PHE A 64 9.23 -8.00 -16.57
CA PHE A 64 9.18 -6.93 -15.58
C PHE A 64 10.47 -6.82 -14.76
N LEU A 65 11.37 -7.80 -14.83
CA LEU A 65 12.65 -7.82 -14.10
C LEU A 65 13.78 -7.10 -14.84
N PHE A 66 13.57 -6.71 -16.11
CA PHE A 66 14.59 -6.09 -16.94
C PHE A 66 14.01 -4.95 -17.77
N ASN A 67 14.36 -3.72 -17.40
CA ASN A 67 14.16 -2.45 -18.11
C ASN A 67 12.71 -2.16 -18.56
N SER A 68 12.02 -1.34 -17.75
CA SER A 68 10.80 -0.68 -18.20
C SER A 68 11.11 0.33 -19.30
N LYS A 69 10.35 0.30 -20.40
CA LYS A 69 10.36 1.37 -21.42
C LYS A 69 9.96 2.74 -20.84
N ASN A 70 9.33 2.74 -19.67
CA ASN A 70 8.91 3.94 -18.95
C ASN A 70 9.95 4.38 -17.90
N ALA A 71 11.13 3.75 -17.84
CA ALA A 71 12.21 4.18 -16.97
C ALA A 71 12.53 5.65 -17.24
N PRO A 72 12.64 6.50 -16.21
CA PRO A 72 13.08 7.87 -16.38
C PRO A 72 14.50 7.88 -16.96
N SER A 73 14.69 8.61 -18.06
CA SER A 73 16.00 8.79 -18.70
C SER A 73 16.84 9.91 -18.06
N PHE A 74 16.28 10.61 -17.07
CA PHE A 74 16.88 11.72 -16.36
C PHE A 74 16.63 11.57 -14.84
N PRO A 75 17.48 12.15 -13.98
CA PRO A 75 17.22 12.19 -12.54
C PRO A 75 15.86 12.82 -12.25
N ILE A 76 15.02 12.15 -11.49
CA ILE A 76 13.73 12.71 -11.06
C ILE A 76 14.03 13.87 -10.11
N PRO A 77 13.54 15.10 -10.36
CA PRO A 77 13.73 16.22 -9.45
C PRO A 77 13.20 15.89 -8.06
N GLN A 78 14.00 16.11 -7.03
CA GLN A 78 13.61 15.91 -5.64
C GLN A 78 13.67 17.24 -4.92
N LYS A 79 12.56 17.59 -4.26
CA LYS A 79 12.53 18.68 -3.29
C LYS A 79 12.30 18.09 -1.93
N GLN A 80 13.30 18.16 -1.07
CA GLN A 80 13.17 17.79 0.33
C GLN A 80 12.55 18.98 1.07
N ASP A 81 11.22 19.12 1.03
CA ASP A 81 10.58 19.92 2.08
C ASP A 81 10.56 19.07 3.34
N ARG A 82 11.06 19.63 4.43
CA ARG A 82 11.01 18.97 5.73
C ARG A 82 9.54 18.86 6.13
N HIS A 83 9.06 17.64 6.33
CA HIS A 83 7.93 17.45 7.23
C HIS A 83 8.36 17.91 8.63
N SER A 84 7.43 18.36 9.45
CA SER A 84 7.71 18.74 10.83
C SER A 84 6.84 17.90 11.75
N ASN A 85 7.33 17.51 12.92
CA ASN A 85 6.48 16.94 13.98
C ASN A 85 5.68 18.05 14.71
N ALA A 86 5.45 19.19 14.07
CA ALA A 86 4.61 20.23 14.64
C ALA A 86 3.16 19.71 14.76
N PRO A 87 2.43 20.15 15.81
CA PRO A 87 1.01 19.87 15.94
C PRO A 87 0.27 20.30 14.67
N LEU A 88 -0.60 19.44 14.18
CA LEU A 88 -1.44 19.73 13.03
C LEU A 88 -2.72 20.40 13.49
N LYS A 89 -3.10 21.47 12.79
CA LYS A 89 -4.42 22.08 12.88
C LYS A 89 -4.87 22.53 11.51
N ASP A 90 -6.04 22.04 11.10
CA ASP A 90 -6.71 22.35 9.84
C ASP A 90 -5.81 22.13 8.61
N ALA A 91 -4.84 21.22 8.74
CA ALA A 91 -3.76 21.02 7.78
C ALA A 91 -4.26 20.40 6.48
N PHE A 92 -3.56 20.71 5.39
CA PHE A 92 -3.70 20.01 4.12
C PHE A 92 -2.35 19.99 3.42
N SER A 93 -1.63 18.89 3.53
CA SER A 93 -0.36 18.67 2.85
C SER A 93 -0.20 17.21 2.44
N VAL A 94 0.42 17.00 1.29
CA VAL A 94 0.71 15.68 0.74
C VAL A 94 2.16 15.65 0.32
N TYR A 95 2.93 14.76 0.96
CA TYR A 95 4.34 14.54 0.65
C TYR A 95 4.45 13.22 -0.09
N TRP A 96 4.91 13.28 -1.34
CA TRP A 96 5.08 12.09 -2.14
C TRP A 96 6.49 11.51 -1.99
N LEU A 97 6.56 10.32 -1.41
CA LEU A 97 7.81 9.60 -1.21
C LEU A 97 8.11 8.66 -2.38
N GLY A 98 7.31 8.70 -3.45
CA GLY A 98 7.39 7.86 -4.65
C GLY A 98 6.47 6.63 -4.60
N HIS A 99 6.12 6.11 -5.78
CA HIS A 99 5.10 5.08 -6.01
C HIS A 99 3.77 5.45 -5.33
N SER A 100 3.22 4.57 -4.51
CA SER A 100 2.02 4.81 -3.69
C SER A 100 2.36 5.23 -2.26
N SER A 101 3.65 5.49 -1.96
CA SER A 101 4.10 5.98 -0.66
C SER A 101 3.87 7.47 -0.53
N LEU A 102 2.84 7.85 0.21
CA LEU A 102 2.43 9.24 0.42
C LEU A 102 2.24 9.48 1.92
N ILE A 103 2.78 10.58 2.44
CA ILE A 103 2.44 11.09 3.77
C ILE A 103 1.39 12.18 3.59
N PHE A 104 0.34 12.10 4.40
CA PHE A 104 -0.76 13.04 4.43
C PHE A 104 -0.76 13.76 5.77
N GLU A 105 -0.96 15.07 5.73
CA GLU A 105 -1.35 15.90 6.86
C GLU A 105 -2.73 16.46 6.52
N LEU A 106 -3.77 15.94 7.17
CA LEU A 106 -5.16 16.24 6.86
C LEU A 106 -5.92 16.54 8.15
N GLY A 107 -6.34 17.78 8.33
CA GLY A 107 -6.96 18.22 9.58
C GLY A 107 -5.95 18.14 10.73
N ASP A 108 -6.25 17.29 11.70
CA ASP A 108 -5.43 16.95 12.86
C ASP A 108 -4.66 15.63 12.71
N ALA A 109 -4.83 14.90 11.60
CA ALA A 109 -4.21 13.59 11.38
C ALA A 109 -2.98 13.64 10.47
N ARG A 110 -1.92 12.90 10.86
CA ARG A 110 -0.77 12.57 10.02
C ARG A 110 -0.71 11.07 9.76
N PHE A 111 -0.79 10.66 8.50
CA PHE A 111 -0.76 9.23 8.15
C PHE A 111 0.00 8.97 6.85
N MET A 112 0.33 7.69 6.62
CA MET A 112 1.04 7.28 5.40
C MET A 112 0.32 6.13 4.68
N THR A 113 0.37 6.11 3.34
CA THR A 113 -0.09 4.98 2.53
C THR A 113 1.07 4.15 2.02
N ASP A 114 0.91 2.82 1.95
CA ASP A 114 1.78 1.86 1.24
C ASP A 114 3.29 2.13 1.42
N PRO A 115 3.85 1.92 2.62
CA PRO A 115 5.17 2.42 3.00
C PRO A 115 6.31 1.59 2.41
N VAL A 116 6.81 2.02 1.25
CA VAL A 116 7.92 1.37 0.54
C VAL A 116 9.05 2.36 0.33
N PHE A 117 10.26 1.98 0.73
CA PHE A 117 11.45 2.81 0.72
C PHE A 117 12.58 2.23 -0.13
N GLY A 118 12.62 0.91 -0.36
CA GLY A 118 13.75 0.29 -1.06
C GLY A 118 13.35 -0.67 -2.19
N ASN A 119 12.67 -1.76 -1.83
CA ASN A 119 12.61 -2.93 -2.70
C ASN A 119 11.19 -3.46 -2.92
N ALA A 120 10.80 -3.59 -4.18
CA ALA A 120 9.51 -4.15 -4.61
C ALA A 120 9.61 -5.63 -5.03
N ALA A 121 10.46 -6.40 -4.35
CA ALA A 121 10.67 -7.82 -4.59
C ALA A 121 10.88 -8.62 -3.29
N PRO A 122 10.76 -9.95 -3.32
CA PRO A 122 11.11 -10.78 -2.18
C PRO A 122 12.60 -10.81 -1.90
N VAL A 123 13.45 -10.77 -2.93
CA VAL A 123 14.90 -10.70 -2.79
C VAL A 123 15.31 -9.23 -2.89
N PRO A 124 16.08 -8.69 -1.92
CA PRO A 124 16.62 -7.33 -2.03
C PRO A 124 17.44 -7.15 -3.31
N GLY A 125 17.32 -5.99 -3.96
CA GLY A 125 18.17 -5.62 -5.09
C GLY A 125 17.66 -6.10 -6.46
N ILE A 126 16.60 -6.91 -6.51
CA ILE A 126 16.05 -7.39 -7.79
C ILE A 126 15.15 -6.35 -8.44
N VAL A 127 14.27 -5.71 -7.67
CA VAL A 127 13.37 -4.66 -8.14
C VAL A 127 13.54 -3.46 -7.22
N THR A 128 14.48 -2.58 -7.59
CA THR A 128 14.90 -1.42 -6.78
C THR A 128 14.32 -0.15 -7.33
N ARG A 129 14.30 0.91 -6.53
CA ARG A 129 13.75 2.18 -7.00
C ARG A 129 14.62 2.83 -8.11
N TYR A 130 14.01 3.62 -9.00
CA TYR A 130 14.78 4.47 -9.92
C TYR A 130 15.44 5.65 -9.22
N CYS A 131 14.79 6.15 -8.16
CA CYS A 131 15.26 7.20 -7.29
C CYS A 131 15.11 6.79 -5.82
N GLU A 132 16.07 7.22 -5.00
CA GLU A 132 15.98 7.08 -3.55
C GLU A 132 14.76 7.83 -3.03
N PRO A 133 14.08 7.35 -1.97
CA PRO A 133 13.01 8.11 -1.35
C PRO A 133 13.56 9.46 -0.81
N PRO A 134 12.75 10.53 -0.81
CA PRO A 134 13.19 11.87 -0.41
C PRO A 134 13.53 11.97 1.09
N ILE A 135 13.13 10.98 1.89
CA ILE A 135 13.51 10.81 3.30
C ILE A 135 13.85 9.34 3.55
N ARG A 136 14.66 9.09 4.57
CA ARG A 136 14.94 7.72 5.04
C ARG A 136 13.79 7.20 5.92
N ARG A 137 13.69 5.88 6.08
CA ARG A 137 12.72 5.26 7.01
C ARG A 137 12.82 5.78 8.43
N ALA A 138 14.05 5.98 8.92
CA ALA A 138 14.32 6.49 10.26
C ALA A 138 13.97 7.99 10.43
N GLU A 139 13.70 8.67 9.32
CA GLU A 139 13.30 10.08 9.28
C GLU A 139 11.79 10.20 9.06
N LEU A 140 11.00 9.12 9.23
CA LEU A 140 9.55 9.24 9.19
C LEU A 140 9.07 10.17 10.33
N PRO A 141 8.11 11.07 10.05
CA PRO A 141 7.45 11.81 11.12
C PRO A 141 6.67 10.87 12.03
N GLU A 142 6.23 11.38 13.17
CA GLU A 142 5.22 10.70 13.97
C GLU A 142 3.93 10.57 13.15
N LEU A 143 3.49 9.32 12.93
CA LEU A 143 2.27 8.98 12.20
C LEU A 143 1.24 8.45 13.18
N ASP A 144 -0.01 8.89 13.04
CA ASP A 144 -1.13 8.33 13.79
C ASP A 144 -1.45 6.91 13.32
N PHE A 145 -1.38 6.69 12.00
CA PHE A 145 -1.65 5.39 11.39
C PHE A 145 -0.98 5.24 10.02
N ILE A 146 -0.91 3.99 9.57
CA ILE A 146 -0.47 3.59 8.24
C ILE A 146 -1.59 2.82 7.57
N ILE A 147 -1.86 3.16 6.32
CA ILE A 147 -2.81 2.44 5.47
C ILE A 147 -2.04 1.58 4.47
N VAL A 148 -2.38 0.30 4.40
CA VAL A 148 -1.88 -0.61 3.37
C VAL A 148 -3.03 -0.99 2.45
N SER A 149 -2.82 -0.91 1.14
CA SER A 149 -3.86 -1.20 0.16
C SER A 149 -3.98 -2.67 -0.22
N HIS A 150 -2.87 -3.40 -0.30
CA HIS A 150 -2.80 -4.82 -0.61
C HIS A 150 -1.38 -5.36 -0.33
N ASP A 151 -1.17 -6.66 -0.47
CA ASP A 151 0.04 -7.33 0.00
C ASP A 151 1.20 -7.42 -1.03
N HIS A 152 1.12 -6.76 -2.19
CA HIS A 152 2.23 -6.79 -3.15
C HIS A 152 3.50 -6.13 -2.59
N TYR A 153 4.67 -6.52 -3.10
CA TYR A 153 5.95 -6.03 -2.59
C TYR A 153 6.17 -4.52 -2.78
N ASP A 154 5.59 -3.94 -3.83
CA ASP A 154 5.62 -2.50 -4.12
C ASP A 154 4.63 -1.68 -3.27
N HIS A 155 3.82 -2.33 -2.42
CA HIS A 155 2.90 -1.68 -1.48
C HIS A 155 3.13 -2.09 -0.01
N LEU A 156 3.74 -3.26 0.22
CA LEU A 156 4.02 -3.84 1.53
C LEU A 156 5.47 -4.35 1.61
N GLU A 157 6.41 -3.45 1.94
CA GLU A 157 7.83 -3.78 2.03
C GLU A 157 8.19 -4.35 3.41
N TYR A 158 8.70 -5.58 3.44
CA TYR A 158 9.14 -6.28 4.66
C TYR A 158 10.05 -5.41 5.55
N ALA A 159 11.09 -4.81 4.96
CA ALA A 159 12.09 -4.05 5.71
C ALA A 159 11.48 -2.79 6.37
N THR A 160 10.48 -2.18 5.75
CA THR A 160 9.80 -1.00 6.31
C THR A 160 8.89 -1.40 7.46
N ILE A 161 8.07 -2.44 7.29
CA ILE A 161 7.20 -2.95 8.36
C ILE A 161 8.03 -3.42 9.56
N ARG A 162 9.16 -4.10 9.32
CA ARG A 162 10.07 -4.54 10.39
C ARG A 162 10.68 -3.40 11.18
N ALA A 163 10.98 -2.27 10.53
CA ALA A 163 11.50 -1.09 11.22
C ALA A 163 10.45 -0.43 12.14
N LEU A 164 9.16 -0.71 11.91
CA LEU A 164 8.04 -0.14 12.65
C LEU A 164 7.45 -1.10 13.70
N LYS A 165 8.01 -2.30 13.87
CA LYS A 165 7.43 -3.34 14.74
C LYS A 165 7.37 -2.97 16.22
N ASP A 166 8.26 -2.10 16.68
CA ASP A 166 8.37 -1.68 18.08
C ASP A 166 7.67 -0.33 18.32
N THR A 167 6.92 0.18 17.34
CA THR A 167 6.10 1.40 17.50
C THR A 167 4.66 1.04 17.85
N GLU A 168 3.91 2.03 18.33
CA GLU A 168 2.47 1.90 18.62
C GLU A 168 1.59 2.39 17.45
N ILE A 169 2.16 2.50 16.25
CA ILE A 169 1.45 2.95 15.06
C ILE A 169 0.39 1.91 14.68
N ILE A 170 -0.84 2.39 14.43
CA ILE A 170 -1.94 1.55 13.96
C ILE A 170 -1.80 1.30 12.46
N PHE A 171 -1.87 0.04 12.05
CA PHE A 171 -1.96 -0.37 10.65
C PHE A 171 -3.41 -0.67 10.28
N VAL A 172 -3.92 0.02 9.26
CA VAL A 172 -5.23 -0.23 8.67
C VAL A 172 -5.04 -0.91 7.32
N THR A 173 -5.68 -2.06 7.11
CA THR A 173 -5.41 -2.91 5.95
C THR A 173 -6.64 -3.75 5.56
N PRO A 174 -6.74 -4.30 4.34
CA PRO A 174 -7.84 -5.20 3.99
C PRO A 174 -7.70 -6.55 4.68
N VAL A 175 -8.82 -7.25 4.85
CA VAL A 175 -8.81 -8.61 5.44
C VAL A 175 -7.80 -9.56 4.79
N GLY A 176 -7.06 -10.25 5.64
CA GLY A 176 -6.03 -11.21 5.32
C GLY A 176 -4.62 -10.63 5.18
N VAL A 177 -4.47 -9.33 4.97
CA VAL A 177 -3.13 -8.70 4.92
C VAL A 177 -2.53 -8.63 6.33
N GLY A 178 -3.35 -8.57 7.39
CA GLY A 178 -2.87 -8.56 8.76
C GLY A 178 -2.04 -9.79 9.14
N ALA A 179 -2.27 -10.94 8.50
CA ALA A 179 -1.44 -12.13 8.71
C ALA A 179 0.04 -11.88 8.34
N ARG A 180 0.29 -11.10 7.28
CA ARG A 180 1.64 -10.68 6.87
C ARG A 180 2.23 -9.73 7.91
N LEU A 181 1.47 -8.73 8.33
CA LEU A 181 1.91 -7.75 9.35
C LEU A 181 2.29 -8.45 10.66
N ARG A 182 1.45 -9.37 11.15
CA ARG A 182 1.74 -10.21 12.32
C ARG A 182 3.02 -11.02 12.14
N SER A 183 3.21 -11.66 10.99
CA SER A 183 4.44 -12.41 10.69
C SER A 183 5.69 -11.54 10.59
N PHE A 184 5.52 -10.26 10.27
CA PHE A 184 6.61 -9.28 10.26
C PHE A 184 6.87 -8.75 11.69
N GLY A 185 5.98 -8.97 12.64
CA GLY A 185 6.17 -8.63 14.05
C GLY A 185 5.34 -7.44 14.52
N ILE A 186 4.41 -6.94 13.71
CA ILE A 186 3.42 -5.97 14.18
C ILE A 186 2.49 -6.68 15.18
N LYS A 187 2.27 -6.04 16.34
CA LYS A 187 1.41 -6.58 17.39
C LYS A 187 -0.06 -6.64 16.90
N PRO A 188 -0.83 -7.72 17.17
CA PRO A 188 -2.21 -7.85 16.70
C PRO A 188 -3.12 -6.67 17.08
N GLU A 189 -2.95 -6.10 18.27
CA GLU A 189 -3.70 -4.94 18.79
C GLU A 189 -3.45 -3.65 18.00
N ASN A 190 -2.38 -3.58 17.21
CA ASN A 190 -2.03 -2.46 16.36
C ASN A 190 -2.47 -2.69 14.90
N ILE A 191 -3.26 -3.73 14.61
CA ILE A 191 -3.76 -4.03 13.26
C ILE A 191 -5.29 -3.88 13.24
N ARG A 192 -5.80 -3.19 12.23
CA ARG A 192 -7.23 -3.10 11.89
C ARG A 192 -7.42 -3.66 10.50
N GLU A 193 -8.02 -4.84 10.41
CA GLU A 193 -8.37 -5.48 9.14
C GLU A 193 -9.82 -5.12 8.78
N LEU A 194 -10.05 -4.59 7.58
CA LEU A 194 -11.36 -4.17 7.11
C LEU A 194 -11.75 -4.91 5.83
N TYR A 195 -12.96 -5.44 5.81
CA TYR A 195 -13.62 -5.88 4.59
C TYR A 195 -14.16 -4.66 3.82
N TRP A 196 -14.49 -4.83 2.53
CA TRP A 196 -15.08 -3.74 1.77
C TRP A 196 -16.34 -3.20 2.43
N TYR A 197 -16.44 -1.87 2.46
CA TYR A 197 -17.47 -1.07 3.09
C TYR A 197 -17.45 -1.04 4.63
N GLU A 198 -16.52 -1.74 5.28
CA GLU A 198 -16.27 -1.57 6.69
C GLU A 198 -15.40 -0.33 6.96
N SER A 199 -15.55 0.20 8.17
CA SER A 199 -14.86 1.40 8.62
C SER A 199 -14.24 1.20 10.00
N THR A 200 -13.14 1.91 10.26
CA THR A 200 -12.56 2.08 11.60
C THR A 200 -12.38 3.56 11.91
N GLN A 201 -12.43 3.91 13.19
CA GLN A 201 -12.15 5.24 13.68
C GLN A 201 -10.77 5.27 14.36
N ILE A 202 -9.94 6.26 14.02
CA ILE A 202 -8.67 6.56 14.72
C ILE A 202 -8.66 8.05 15.03
N GLY A 203 -8.73 8.39 16.32
CA GLY A 203 -8.97 9.77 16.75
C GLY A 203 -10.22 10.34 16.09
N ASN A 204 -10.09 11.48 15.41
CA ASN A 204 -11.15 12.15 14.67
C ASN A 204 -11.25 11.74 13.18
N THR A 205 -10.52 10.69 12.77
CA THR A 205 -10.47 10.22 11.39
C THR A 205 -11.22 8.90 11.21
N THR A 206 -12.20 8.88 10.32
CA THR A 206 -12.88 7.67 9.84
C THR A 206 -12.17 7.16 8.59
N ILE A 207 -11.83 5.87 8.58
CA ILE A 207 -11.17 5.20 7.47
C ILE A 207 -12.06 4.06 7.01
N THR A 208 -12.49 4.11 5.75
CA THR A 208 -13.43 3.15 5.16
C THR A 208 -12.77 2.43 4.00
N ALA A 209 -12.81 1.09 4.01
CA ALA A 209 -12.37 0.28 2.89
C ALA A 209 -13.41 0.35 1.76
N ALA A 210 -12.97 0.62 0.54
CA ALA A 210 -13.79 0.64 -0.66
C ALA A 210 -13.30 -0.43 -1.65
N PRO A 211 -14.21 -1.03 -2.43
CA PRO A 211 -13.82 -2.01 -3.44
C PRO A 211 -12.93 -1.37 -4.49
N GLY A 212 -11.92 -2.13 -4.91
CA GLY A 212 -11.00 -1.79 -6.00
C GLY A 212 -11.03 -2.85 -7.10
N ARG A 213 -10.58 -2.50 -8.32
CA ARG A 213 -10.27 -3.51 -9.34
C ARG A 213 -8.80 -3.86 -9.30
N HIS A 214 -8.44 -4.98 -8.65
CA HIS A 214 -7.04 -5.39 -8.49
C HIS A 214 -6.88 -6.87 -8.16
N PHE A 215 -5.69 -7.26 -7.68
CA PHE A 215 -5.38 -8.57 -7.13
C PHE A 215 -4.37 -8.47 -5.98
N SER A 216 -4.19 -9.57 -5.25
CA SER A 216 -3.17 -9.75 -4.21
C SER A 216 -2.28 -10.95 -4.52
N GLY A 217 -1.15 -11.07 -3.84
CA GLY A 217 -0.24 -12.20 -3.90
C GLY A 217 1.24 -11.81 -3.89
N ARG A 218 2.05 -12.61 -3.21
CA ARG A 218 3.50 -12.46 -3.06
C ARG A 218 4.28 -13.65 -3.63
N THR A 219 3.60 -14.74 -3.96
CA THR A 219 4.17 -16.00 -4.46
C THR A 219 3.31 -16.57 -5.60
N LEU A 220 3.78 -17.66 -6.21
CA LEU A 220 3.02 -18.35 -7.26
C LEU A 220 1.73 -19.03 -6.74
N LYS A 221 1.58 -19.20 -5.43
CA LYS A 221 0.51 -20.01 -4.81
C LYS A 221 -0.45 -19.22 -3.92
N ASP A 222 -0.27 -17.91 -3.81
CA ASP A 222 -1.06 -17.08 -2.88
C ASP A 222 -1.86 -15.97 -3.55
N ARG A 223 -1.92 -15.99 -4.88
CA ARG A 223 -2.74 -15.04 -5.63
C ARG A 223 -4.19 -15.05 -5.13
N TYR A 224 -4.72 -13.86 -4.86
CA TYR A 224 -6.08 -13.62 -4.36
C TYR A 224 -6.38 -14.15 -2.95
N LYS A 225 -5.38 -14.57 -2.15
CA LYS A 225 -5.62 -15.12 -0.80
C LYS A 225 -5.85 -14.06 0.28
N THR A 226 -5.52 -12.80 0.01
CA THR A 226 -5.85 -11.64 0.86
C THR A 226 -6.67 -10.65 0.05
N LEU A 227 -7.42 -9.77 0.72
CA LEU A 227 -8.17 -8.73 0.06
C LEU A 227 -7.24 -7.57 -0.38
N TRP A 228 -7.75 -6.72 -1.28
CA TRP A 228 -7.20 -5.42 -1.67
C TRP A 228 -8.27 -4.36 -1.48
N ALA A 229 -7.92 -3.12 -1.16
CA ALA A 229 -8.89 -2.04 -1.03
C ALA A 229 -8.36 -0.70 -1.54
N SER A 230 -9.30 0.12 -1.99
CA SER A 230 -9.16 1.57 -2.00
C SER A 230 -9.64 2.12 -0.67
N TRP A 231 -9.28 3.36 -0.31
CA TRP A 231 -9.56 3.91 1.01
C TRP A 231 -10.27 5.25 0.92
N ILE A 232 -11.32 5.42 1.71
CA ILE A 232 -11.98 6.70 1.96
C ILE A 232 -11.58 7.15 3.35
N ILE A 233 -11.14 8.40 3.48
CA ILE A 233 -10.58 8.96 4.71
C ILE A 233 -11.32 10.26 5.00
N GLU A 234 -11.96 10.35 6.15
CA GLU A 234 -12.82 11.47 6.51
C GLU A 234 -12.40 12.02 7.87
N THR A 235 -12.15 13.32 7.94
CA THR A 235 -11.75 14.01 9.18
C THR A 235 -12.89 14.88 9.71
N ALA A 236 -12.86 15.22 11.01
CA ALA A 236 -13.93 15.92 11.70
C ALA A 236 -14.40 17.24 11.06
N GLU A 237 -13.54 17.95 10.30
CA GLU A 237 -13.91 19.16 9.56
C GLU A 237 -14.75 18.90 8.29
N LYS A 238 -15.25 17.67 8.07
CA LYS A 238 -15.89 17.22 6.82
C LYS A 238 -15.01 17.38 5.58
N ARG A 239 -13.68 17.40 5.75
CA ARG A 239 -12.77 17.13 4.63
C ARG A 239 -12.73 15.62 4.45
N SER A 240 -13.51 15.13 3.49
CA SER A 240 -13.41 13.76 3.03
C SER A 240 -12.52 13.65 1.81
N PHE A 241 -11.69 12.61 1.84
CA PHE A 241 -10.63 12.29 0.93
C PHE A 241 -10.80 10.84 0.49
N SER A 242 -10.36 10.51 -0.72
CA SER A 242 -10.38 9.13 -1.17
C SER A 242 -9.02 8.75 -1.74
N ALA A 243 -8.22 8.02 -0.98
CA ALA A 243 -6.97 7.40 -1.39
C ALA A 243 -7.25 6.18 -2.26
N VAL A 244 -7.24 6.37 -3.59
CA VAL A 244 -7.49 5.27 -4.54
C VAL A 244 -6.19 4.66 -5.05
N THR A 245 -5.76 3.56 -4.44
CA THR A 245 -4.56 2.78 -4.79
C THR A 245 -4.86 1.70 -5.83
N ALA A 246 -6.10 1.19 -5.89
CA ALA A 246 -6.59 0.27 -6.91
C ALA A 246 -7.53 1.01 -7.87
N ALA A 247 -7.38 0.84 -9.19
CA ALA A 247 -8.21 1.54 -10.17
C ALA A 247 -9.72 1.32 -9.88
N THR A 248 -10.47 2.42 -9.70
CA THR A 248 -11.93 2.38 -9.55
C THR A 248 -12.54 3.53 -10.33
N GLU A 249 -13.58 3.25 -11.10
CA GLU A 249 -14.36 4.27 -11.80
C GLU A 249 -15.45 4.92 -10.91
N ASN A 250 -15.76 4.35 -9.73
CA ASN A 250 -17.03 4.66 -9.03
C ASN A 250 -16.94 5.23 -7.59
N ILE A 251 -15.76 5.58 -7.05
CA ILE A 251 -15.67 6.10 -5.66
C ILE A 251 -16.32 7.49 -5.51
N SER A 252 -16.28 8.32 -6.56
CA SER A 252 -16.79 9.71 -6.53
C SER A 252 -18.28 9.84 -6.23
N LYS A 253 -19.10 8.82 -6.52
CA LYS A 253 -20.55 8.86 -6.27
C LYS A 253 -20.92 8.68 -4.80
N ARG A 254 -20.05 8.03 -4.01
CA ARG A 254 -20.32 7.74 -2.58
C ARG A 254 -19.67 8.73 -1.63
N SER A 255 -18.61 9.41 -2.04
CA SER A 255 -17.90 10.36 -1.17
C SER A 255 -18.67 11.66 -0.90
N GLY A 256 -19.76 11.98 -1.61
CA GLY A 256 -20.41 13.30 -1.49
C GLY A 256 -19.59 14.42 -2.14
N LYS A 257 -19.88 15.70 -1.83
CA LYS A 257 -19.19 16.92 -2.33
C LYS A 257 -17.75 17.05 -1.81
N SER A 258 -16.95 16.01 -1.99
CA SER A 258 -15.69 15.82 -1.27
C SER A 258 -14.49 15.85 -2.20
N SER A 259 -13.35 16.24 -1.66
CA SER A 259 -12.10 16.35 -2.40
C SER A 259 -11.51 14.96 -2.63
N VAL A 260 -11.93 14.31 -3.72
CA VAL A 260 -11.39 13.00 -4.15
C VAL A 260 -9.97 13.16 -4.70
N LEU A 261 -8.96 12.60 -4.03
CA LEU A 261 -7.60 12.47 -4.58
C LEU A 261 -7.30 10.99 -4.90
N LEU A 262 -7.66 10.59 -6.12
CA LEU A 262 -7.22 9.31 -6.67
C LEU A 262 -5.68 9.21 -6.62
N ILE A 263 -5.11 8.27 -5.85
CA ILE A 263 -3.64 8.08 -5.77
C ILE A 263 -3.07 7.70 -7.15
N SER A 264 -3.80 6.89 -7.92
CA SER A 264 -3.48 6.60 -9.33
C SER A 264 -3.54 7.82 -10.26
N SER A 265 -4.23 8.89 -9.85
CA SER A 265 -4.42 10.13 -10.61
C SER A 265 -3.90 11.37 -9.89
N VAL A 266 -3.01 11.22 -8.91
CA VAL A 266 -2.28 12.34 -8.26
C VAL A 266 -1.65 13.22 -9.35
N LEU A 267 -1.23 12.63 -10.48
CA LEU A 267 -0.75 13.36 -11.66
C LEU A 267 -1.77 14.27 -12.36
N LYS A 268 -3.09 14.01 -12.26
CA LYS A 268 -4.15 14.82 -12.89
C LYS A 268 -4.70 15.92 -12.00
N LEU A 269 -4.85 15.70 -10.68
CA LEU A 269 -5.37 16.71 -9.76
C LEU A 269 -4.38 17.86 -9.48
N MET A 270 -3.08 17.61 -9.60
CA MET A 270 -2.02 18.58 -9.28
C MET A 270 -1.82 19.71 -10.31
N ARG A 271 -2.72 19.84 -11.31
CA ARG A 271 -2.72 20.98 -12.25
C ARG A 271 -3.61 22.15 -11.83
N GLY A 272 -4.36 22.05 -10.72
CA GLY A 272 -5.48 22.98 -10.46
C GLY A 272 -5.54 23.68 -9.09
N THR A 273 -4.76 23.31 -8.07
CA THR A 273 -4.95 23.85 -6.71
C THR A 273 -3.81 24.79 -6.29
N LYS A 274 -4.16 26.05 -5.99
CA LYS A 274 -3.23 27.15 -5.63
C LYS A 274 -2.88 27.25 -4.14
N THR A 275 -3.34 26.33 -3.28
CA THR A 275 -3.30 26.54 -1.82
C THR A 275 -2.63 25.43 -1.00
N GLY A 276 -1.97 24.44 -1.62
CA GLY A 276 -1.20 23.42 -0.89
C GLY A 276 0.24 23.36 -1.38
N ARG A 277 1.22 23.35 -0.46
CA ARG A 277 2.60 22.96 -0.81
C ARG A 277 2.56 21.52 -1.29
N THR A 278 2.71 21.35 -2.60
CA THR A 278 2.61 20.06 -3.28
C THR A 278 3.97 19.73 -3.86
N ILE A 279 4.54 18.59 -3.49
CA ILE A 279 5.82 18.12 -4.02
C ILE A 279 5.55 16.96 -4.98
N ILE A 280 6.02 17.11 -6.21
CA ILE A 280 5.70 16.25 -7.37
C ILE A 280 6.98 15.55 -7.85
N CYS A 281 6.96 14.22 -8.02
CA CYS A 281 8.05 13.41 -8.57
C CYS A 281 7.55 12.25 -9.48
N SER A 282 7.28 12.54 -10.77
CA SER A 282 6.67 11.70 -11.86
C SER A 282 7.20 10.23 -12.10
N PRO A 283 6.61 9.42 -13.02
CA PRO A 283 5.99 8.11 -12.77
C PRO A 283 6.91 6.89 -12.94
N THR A 284 6.44 5.76 -12.41
CA THR A 284 7.05 4.40 -12.41
C THR A 284 8.38 4.30 -11.68
N ASN A 285 8.32 3.86 -10.43
CA ASN A 285 9.40 4.05 -9.47
C ASN A 285 10.36 2.87 -9.32
N PHE A 286 10.18 1.75 -10.02
CA PHE A 286 11.05 0.57 -9.85
C PHE A 286 11.71 0.08 -11.15
N ARG A 287 13.02 -0.16 -11.07
CA ARG A 287 13.93 -0.77 -12.06
C ARG A 287 13.67 -2.26 -12.19
#